data_AF-A0A0W0HGN0-F1
#
_entry.id   AF-A0A0W0HGN0-F1
#
_cell.length_a   1.000
_cell.length_b   1.000
_cell.length_c   1.000
_cell.angle_alpha   90.00
_cell.angle_beta   90.00
_cell.angle_gamma   90.00
#
_symmetry.space_group_name_H-M   'P 1'
#
loop_
_entity.id
_entity.type
_entity.pdbx_description
1 polymer ?
#
loop_
_entity_poly.entity_id
_entity_poly.type
_entity_poly.pdbx_seq_one_letter_code
_entity_poly.pdbx_strand_id
1 'polypeptide(L)'
;MSFFDRLFAFRQNEFRTPLEDFLTELFAEWLRQVTLAGRVTEVLTDLFKLAPTQLGELSNLNSIVWETQHVIGPGDHGAEGKRPDLIGRCSNFFLIIESKIAAGFTQYQDELGRVDQLSMYQSYRRSRKETFGGLVLITHSTLPPSDWTHQTLYWRAIEKYLRAFTDHNSSTSALNYLTKQLKKFLGDNGMNGTRIDLADITAYPAYQRLTQGLSGLGRVADNCLRIAFQGTSLEKLRAPRGGSGGDFIWPTFCGLTLTNDGFKCHDAQLILWSGTLTGKVYEYIGPFTDGIPDLSVGIGLWFNEEVQQEARSYLLALCEKLNSQEKGAWVLDIHSRDGRGPIILLSTRRSLIDLHVQAAGGDLDDIASEFFSTHSNSLLVELSAPLLEAGKSADQFLFEMVTAE
;
A
#
# COMPACT_ATOMS: atom_id res chain seq x y z
N MET A 1 -5.37 -0.05 -32.76
CA MET A 1 -4.85 0.47 -31.47
C MET A 1 -4.36 -0.73 -30.66
N SER A 2 -3.09 -0.73 -30.27
CA SER A 2 -2.47 -1.84 -29.53
C SER A 2 -2.97 -1.93 -28.08
N PHE A 3 -2.65 -3.01 -27.39
CA PHE A 3 -2.93 -3.14 -25.95
C PHE A 3 -2.27 -2.01 -25.14
N PHE A 4 -1.01 -1.69 -25.44
CA PHE A 4 -0.30 -0.61 -24.75
C PHE A 4 -0.88 0.78 -25.06
N ASP A 5 -1.35 1.01 -26.29
CA ASP A 5 -2.04 2.26 -26.63
C ASP A 5 -3.35 2.41 -25.82
N ARG A 6 -4.09 1.32 -25.62
CA ARG A 6 -5.31 1.33 -24.79
C ARG A 6 -4.98 1.60 -23.33
N LEU A 7 -4.00 0.90 -22.76
CA LEU A 7 -3.53 1.16 -21.40
C LEU A 7 -3.06 2.60 -21.21
N PHE A 8 -2.30 3.15 -22.16
CA PHE A 8 -1.81 4.53 -22.10
C PHE A 8 -2.94 5.58 -22.17
N ALA A 9 -4.02 5.28 -22.91
CA ALA A 9 -5.15 6.18 -23.04
C ALA A 9 -5.95 6.34 -21.72
N PHE A 10 -5.81 5.42 -20.77
CA PHE A 10 -6.40 5.57 -19.43
C PHE A 10 -5.62 6.59 -18.62
N ARG A 11 -6.17 7.79 -18.52
CA ARG A 11 -5.67 8.82 -17.60
C ARG A 11 -6.25 8.58 -16.22
N GLN A 12 -5.38 8.61 -15.21
CA GLN A 12 -5.80 8.72 -13.81
C GLN A 12 -6.71 9.93 -13.67
N ASN A 13 -7.92 9.72 -13.13
CA ASN A 13 -8.83 10.79 -12.74
C ASN A 13 -9.30 10.53 -11.31
N GLU A 14 -9.77 11.57 -10.62
CA GLU A 14 -10.12 11.50 -9.20
C GLU A 14 -11.27 10.53 -8.88
N PHE A 15 -12.00 10.04 -9.89
CA PHE A 15 -13.24 9.26 -9.74
C PHE A 15 -13.12 7.80 -10.19
N ARG A 16 -12.01 7.38 -10.81
CA ARG A 16 -11.84 6.04 -11.39
C ARG A 16 -10.50 5.45 -10.98
N THR A 17 -10.53 4.26 -10.38
CA THR A 17 -9.30 3.61 -9.91
C THR A 17 -8.50 3.11 -11.14
N PRO A 18 -7.20 3.45 -11.27
CA PRO A 18 -6.36 2.93 -12.36
C PRO A 18 -6.32 1.39 -12.40
N LEU A 19 -6.57 0.76 -11.24
CA LEU A 19 -6.61 -0.67 -11.07
C LEU A 19 -7.77 -1.34 -11.83
N GLU A 20 -8.99 -0.80 -11.74
CA GLU A 20 -10.17 -1.34 -12.43
C GLU A 20 -10.02 -1.30 -13.96
N ASP A 21 -9.43 -0.23 -14.47
CA ASP A 21 -9.21 -0.04 -15.91
C ASP A 21 -8.14 -0.96 -16.47
N PHE A 22 -7.00 -1.01 -15.79
CA PHE A 22 -5.93 -1.92 -16.16
C PHE A 22 -6.43 -3.37 -16.15
N LEU A 23 -7.17 -3.77 -15.12
CA LEU A 23 -7.70 -5.12 -14.99
C LEU A 23 -8.70 -5.46 -16.10
N THR A 24 -9.60 -4.52 -16.41
CA THR A 24 -10.58 -4.68 -17.49
C THR A 24 -9.90 -4.86 -18.84
N GLU A 25 -8.89 -4.04 -19.15
CA GLU A 25 -8.12 -4.19 -20.40
C GLU A 25 -7.32 -5.48 -20.47
N LEU A 26 -6.67 -5.87 -19.37
CA LEU A 26 -5.91 -7.11 -19.30
C LEU A 26 -6.83 -8.33 -19.50
N PHE A 27 -8.02 -8.31 -18.88
CA PHE A 27 -9.02 -9.36 -19.06
C PHE A 27 -9.60 -9.39 -20.47
N ALA A 28 -9.87 -8.22 -21.08
CA ALA A 28 -10.30 -8.11 -22.46
C ALA A 28 -9.24 -8.66 -23.44
N GLU A 29 -7.96 -8.36 -23.20
CA GLU A 29 -6.87 -8.88 -24.03
C GLU A 29 -6.72 -10.40 -23.88
N TRP A 30 -6.89 -10.94 -22.67
CA TRP A 30 -6.95 -12.38 -22.46
C TRP A 30 -8.11 -13.03 -23.25
N LEU A 31 -9.31 -12.44 -23.22
CA LEU A 31 -10.46 -12.91 -23.99
C LEU A 31 -10.23 -12.88 -25.51
N ARG A 32 -9.52 -11.86 -26.03
CA ARG A 32 -9.10 -11.82 -27.44
C ARG A 32 -8.19 -13.00 -27.79
N GLN A 33 -7.20 -13.31 -26.95
CA GLN A 33 -6.32 -14.46 -27.16
C GLN A 33 -7.07 -15.80 -27.06
N VAL A 34 -8.04 -15.91 -26.14
CA VAL A 34 -8.94 -17.08 -26.05
C VAL A 34 -9.72 -17.28 -27.35
N THR A 35 -10.29 -16.20 -27.91
CA THR A 35 -11.02 -16.24 -29.19
C THR A 35 -10.09 -16.66 -30.34
N LEU A 36 -8.89 -16.08 -30.43
CA LEU A 36 -7.90 -16.44 -31.46
C LEU A 36 -7.45 -17.90 -31.35
N ALA A 37 -7.37 -18.45 -30.14
CA ALA A 37 -7.07 -19.85 -29.90
C ALA A 37 -8.27 -20.78 -30.15
N GLY A 38 -9.45 -20.26 -30.52
CA GLY A 38 -10.65 -21.05 -30.80
C GLY A 38 -11.34 -21.62 -29.55
N ARG A 39 -11.04 -21.09 -28.36
CA ARG A 39 -11.50 -21.64 -27.06
C ARG A 39 -12.57 -20.78 -26.37
N VAL A 40 -13.15 -19.82 -27.07
CA VAL A 40 -14.11 -18.89 -26.47
C VAL A 40 -15.38 -19.58 -25.98
N THR A 41 -15.83 -20.65 -26.64
CA THR A 41 -16.99 -21.42 -26.20
C THR A 41 -16.80 -22.01 -24.81
N GLU A 42 -15.62 -22.60 -24.53
CA GLU A 42 -15.26 -23.10 -23.20
C GLU A 42 -15.35 -21.99 -22.16
N VAL A 43 -14.80 -20.80 -22.46
CA VAL A 43 -14.86 -19.67 -21.52
C VAL A 43 -16.28 -19.16 -21.31
N LEU A 44 -17.10 -19.06 -22.35
CA LEU A 44 -18.50 -18.62 -22.24
C LEU A 44 -19.35 -19.61 -21.43
N THR A 45 -19.11 -20.91 -21.56
CA THR A 45 -19.86 -21.95 -20.85
C THR A 45 -19.30 -22.23 -19.44
N ASP A 46 -17.99 -22.34 -19.29
CA ASP A 46 -17.37 -22.83 -18.06
C ASP A 46 -16.97 -21.70 -17.11
N LEU A 47 -16.55 -20.54 -17.62
CA LEU A 47 -16.28 -19.37 -16.79
C LEU A 47 -17.52 -18.52 -16.63
N PHE A 48 -18.11 -18.05 -17.74
CA PHE A 48 -19.26 -17.14 -17.70
C PHE A 48 -20.59 -17.83 -17.39
N LYS A 49 -20.63 -19.16 -17.43
CA LYS A 49 -21.85 -19.95 -17.12
C LYS A 49 -23.07 -19.49 -17.93
N LEU A 50 -22.85 -19.06 -19.17
CA LEU A 50 -23.95 -18.71 -20.06
C LEU A 50 -24.74 -19.97 -20.43
N ALA A 51 -26.06 -19.89 -20.37
CA ALA A 51 -26.93 -21.00 -20.73
C ALA A 51 -26.82 -21.29 -22.24
N PRO A 52 -27.08 -22.52 -22.71
CA PRO A 52 -27.06 -22.85 -24.14
C PRO A 52 -27.94 -21.93 -25.00
N THR A 53 -29.08 -21.50 -24.46
CA THR A 53 -30.00 -20.54 -25.10
C THR A 53 -29.43 -19.13 -25.28
N GLN A 54 -28.31 -18.81 -24.61
CA GLN A 54 -27.61 -17.53 -24.71
C GLN A 54 -26.39 -17.59 -25.64
N LEU A 55 -25.96 -18.77 -26.11
CA LEU A 55 -24.75 -18.89 -26.92
C LEU A 55 -25.02 -18.74 -28.42
N GLY A 56 -26.17 -19.22 -28.91
CA GLY A 56 -26.43 -19.26 -30.35
C GLY A 56 -25.58 -20.31 -31.08
N GLU A 57 -25.21 -20.04 -32.33
CA GLU A 57 -24.40 -20.96 -33.13
C GLU A 57 -22.93 -20.96 -32.70
N LEU A 58 -22.46 -22.10 -32.18
CA LEU A 58 -21.11 -22.23 -31.60
C LEU A 58 -19.99 -21.91 -32.58
N SER A 59 -20.16 -22.25 -33.87
CA SER A 59 -19.17 -21.95 -34.92
C SER A 59 -18.91 -20.45 -35.10
N ASN A 60 -19.89 -19.61 -34.78
CA ASN A 60 -19.79 -18.16 -34.98
C ASN A 60 -19.14 -17.47 -33.77
N LEU A 61 -19.06 -18.13 -32.61
CA LEU A 61 -18.52 -17.54 -31.39
C LEU A 61 -17.03 -17.19 -31.52
N ASN A 62 -16.27 -17.94 -32.32
CA ASN A 62 -14.86 -17.63 -32.59
C ASN A 62 -14.66 -16.35 -33.41
N SER A 63 -15.73 -15.70 -33.88
CA SER A 63 -15.70 -14.36 -34.49
C SER A 63 -16.03 -13.21 -33.53
N ILE A 64 -16.19 -13.49 -32.22
CA ILE A 64 -16.46 -12.46 -31.22
C ILE A 64 -15.33 -11.42 -31.21
N VAL A 65 -15.72 -10.16 -31.34
CA VAL A 65 -14.86 -9.01 -31.13
C VAL A 65 -15.07 -8.49 -29.71
N TRP A 66 -13.98 -8.40 -28.95
CA TRP A 66 -13.97 -7.88 -27.58
C TRP A 66 -13.52 -6.41 -27.56
N GLU A 67 -14.40 -5.54 -27.09
CA GLU A 67 -14.22 -4.08 -27.12
C GLU A 67 -14.39 -3.50 -25.71
N THR A 68 -13.41 -2.71 -25.30
CA THR A 68 -13.51 -1.80 -24.16
C THR A 68 -13.89 -0.41 -24.67
N GLN A 69 -14.38 0.47 -23.78
CA GLN A 69 -14.76 1.85 -24.14
C GLN A 69 -15.90 1.95 -25.18
N HIS A 70 -16.74 0.92 -25.28
CA HIS A 70 -17.91 0.94 -26.16
C HIS A 70 -18.86 2.08 -25.77
N VAL A 71 -19.13 3.01 -26.68
CA VAL A 71 -20.06 4.12 -26.42
C VAL A 71 -21.46 3.71 -26.87
N ILE A 72 -22.41 3.77 -25.94
CA ILE A 72 -23.82 3.55 -26.23
C ILE A 72 -24.35 4.74 -27.05
N GLY A 73 -24.99 4.43 -28.18
CA GLY A 73 -25.46 5.41 -29.15
C GLY A 73 -26.72 6.16 -28.70
N PRO A 74 -27.16 7.14 -29.49
CA PRO A 74 -28.35 7.93 -29.19
C PRO A 74 -29.64 7.11 -29.25
N GLY A 75 -30.56 7.40 -28.32
CA GLY A 75 -31.89 6.79 -28.26
C GLY A 75 -32.04 5.58 -27.35
N ASP A 76 -30.98 5.15 -26.66
CA ASP A 76 -30.97 3.95 -25.81
C ASP A 76 -31.38 4.23 -24.35
N HIS A 77 -32.62 4.70 -24.14
CA HIS A 77 -33.34 4.72 -22.85
C HIS A 77 -32.50 5.12 -21.60
N GLY A 78 -31.80 6.26 -21.66
CA GLY A 78 -31.01 6.79 -20.54
C GLY A 78 -29.56 6.29 -20.47
N ALA A 79 -29.17 5.35 -21.34
CA ALA A 79 -27.80 4.82 -21.42
C ALA A 79 -26.91 5.56 -22.44
N GLU A 80 -27.44 6.54 -23.17
CA GLU A 80 -26.72 7.29 -24.20
C GLU A 80 -25.42 7.92 -23.67
N GLY A 81 -24.35 7.77 -24.44
CA GLY A 81 -23.02 8.29 -24.08
C GLY A 81 -22.31 7.54 -22.96
N LYS A 82 -22.97 6.57 -22.31
CA LYS A 82 -22.37 5.72 -21.28
C LYS A 82 -21.53 4.63 -21.92
N ARG A 83 -20.61 4.08 -21.13
CA ARG A 83 -19.63 3.09 -21.57
C ARG A 83 -19.63 1.90 -20.63
N PRO A 84 -20.15 0.73 -21.03
CA PRO A 84 -19.88 -0.50 -20.32
C PRO A 84 -18.37 -0.77 -20.33
N ASP A 85 -17.88 -1.45 -19.30
CA ASP A 85 -16.45 -1.71 -19.17
C ASP A 85 -15.91 -2.58 -20.33
N LEU A 86 -16.65 -3.63 -20.68
CA LEU A 86 -16.30 -4.55 -21.75
C LEU A 86 -17.55 -5.08 -22.46
N ILE A 87 -17.48 -5.21 -23.78
CA ILE A 87 -18.48 -5.93 -24.57
C ILE A 87 -17.83 -7.00 -25.44
N GLY A 88 -18.59 -8.05 -25.73
CA GLY A 88 -18.28 -9.05 -26.74
C GLY A 88 -19.41 -9.11 -27.76
N ARG A 89 -19.09 -9.00 -29.05
CA ARG A 89 -20.11 -9.01 -30.11
C ARG A 89 -19.68 -9.79 -31.36
N CYS A 90 -20.64 -10.48 -31.96
CA CYS A 90 -20.56 -11.02 -33.33
C CYS A 90 -21.97 -11.12 -33.93
N SER A 91 -22.12 -11.81 -35.06
CA SER A 91 -23.43 -12.00 -35.69
C SER A 91 -24.43 -12.59 -34.70
N ASN A 92 -25.54 -11.87 -34.46
CA ASN A 92 -26.64 -12.23 -33.56
C ASN A 92 -26.26 -12.49 -32.07
N PHE A 93 -25.07 -12.08 -31.62
CA PHE A 93 -24.61 -12.23 -30.24
C PHE A 93 -24.08 -10.92 -29.69
N PHE A 94 -24.54 -10.53 -28.50
CA PHE A 94 -24.08 -9.35 -27.78
C PHE A 94 -24.05 -9.59 -26.27
N LEU A 95 -22.85 -9.55 -25.69
CA LEU A 95 -22.57 -9.72 -24.28
C LEU A 95 -21.99 -8.43 -23.70
N ILE A 96 -22.58 -7.95 -22.61
CA ILE A 96 -22.04 -6.85 -21.81
C ILE A 96 -21.40 -7.46 -20.56
N ILE A 97 -20.21 -6.99 -20.21
CA ILE A 97 -19.48 -7.36 -19.00
C ILE A 97 -19.16 -6.07 -18.25
N GLU A 98 -19.75 -5.93 -17.06
CA GLU A 98 -19.40 -4.86 -16.13
C GLU A 98 -18.40 -5.38 -15.11
N SER A 99 -17.36 -4.61 -14.80
CA SER A 99 -16.29 -4.98 -13.89
C SER A 99 -16.23 -4.03 -12.71
N LYS A 100 -16.26 -4.56 -11.49
CA LYS A 100 -16.03 -3.80 -10.25
C LYS A 100 -14.99 -4.50 -9.40
N ILE A 101 -14.26 -3.74 -8.59
CA ILE A 101 -13.44 -4.31 -7.52
C ILE A 101 -14.22 -4.23 -6.22
N ALA A 102 -14.32 -3.04 -5.62
CA ALA A 102 -14.94 -2.86 -4.31
C ALA A 102 -15.89 -1.67 -4.21
N ALA A 103 -15.87 -0.76 -5.19
CA ALA A 103 -16.75 0.40 -5.20
C ALA A 103 -18.20 0.02 -5.52
N GLY A 104 -19.15 0.75 -4.94
CA GLY A 104 -20.56 0.64 -5.32
C GLY A 104 -20.81 1.10 -6.76
N PHE A 105 -21.96 0.71 -7.32
CA PHE A 105 -22.35 1.16 -8.65
C PHE A 105 -22.69 2.64 -8.68
N THR A 106 -22.32 3.30 -9.77
CA THR A 106 -22.72 4.69 -10.02
C THR A 106 -24.24 4.77 -10.14
N GLN A 107 -24.85 5.67 -9.38
CA GLN A 107 -26.27 6.00 -9.53
C GLN A 107 -26.41 7.16 -10.50
N TYR A 108 -27.29 7.03 -11.48
CA TYR A 108 -27.65 8.12 -12.39
C TYR A 108 -29.03 8.66 -12.01
N GLN A 109 -29.26 9.96 -12.22
CA GLN A 109 -30.59 10.57 -12.18
C GLN A 109 -31.10 10.72 -13.61
N ASP A 110 -32.31 10.22 -13.86
CA ASP A 110 -33.08 10.50 -15.07
C ASP A 110 -34.40 11.23 -14.71
N GLU A 111 -35.21 11.54 -15.72
CA GLU A 111 -36.50 12.23 -15.55
C GLU A 111 -37.54 11.42 -14.74
N LEU A 112 -37.30 10.12 -14.53
CA LEU A 112 -38.20 9.18 -13.84
C LEU A 112 -37.68 8.75 -12.45
N GLY A 113 -36.44 9.10 -12.09
CA GLY A 113 -35.87 8.86 -10.76
C GLY A 113 -34.39 8.47 -10.79
N ARG A 114 -33.96 7.71 -9.77
CA ARG A 114 -32.60 7.14 -9.73
C ARG A 114 -32.58 5.83 -10.51
N VAL A 115 -31.69 5.72 -11.49
CA VAL A 115 -31.45 4.48 -12.25
C VAL A 115 -30.05 3.98 -11.92
N ASP A 116 -29.96 2.73 -11.47
CA ASP A 116 -28.67 2.07 -11.25
C ASP A 116 -28.02 1.70 -12.60
N GLN A 117 -26.69 1.79 -12.65
CA GLN A 117 -25.89 1.54 -13.85
C GLN A 117 -26.19 0.18 -14.52
N LEU A 118 -26.48 -0.86 -13.74
CA LEU A 118 -26.71 -2.20 -14.26
C LEU A 118 -28.10 -2.35 -14.90
N SER A 119 -29.14 -1.79 -14.31
CA SER A 119 -30.48 -1.70 -14.91
C SER A 119 -30.46 -0.96 -16.23
N MET A 120 -29.67 0.11 -16.31
CA MET A 120 -29.46 0.87 -17.54
C MET A 120 -28.82 0.00 -18.65
N TYR A 121 -27.77 -0.76 -18.34
CA TYR A 121 -27.18 -1.68 -19.31
C TYR A 121 -28.10 -2.85 -19.66
N GLN A 122 -28.96 -3.29 -18.74
CA GLN A 122 -29.98 -4.29 -19.04
C GLN A 122 -31.02 -3.76 -20.04
N SER A 123 -31.48 -2.52 -19.86
CA SER A 123 -32.39 -1.86 -20.80
C SER A 123 -31.76 -1.70 -22.18
N TYR A 124 -30.49 -1.27 -22.23
CA TYR A 124 -29.72 -1.25 -23.46
C TYR A 124 -29.63 -2.63 -24.10
N ARG A 125 -29.29 -3.67 -23.33
CA ARG A 125 -29.24 -5.03 -23.86
C ARG A 125 -30.58 -5.48 -24.45
N ARG A 126 -31.71 -5.08 -23.86
CA ARG A 126 -33.06 -5.42 -24.35
C ARG A 126 -33.47 -4.66 -25.61
N SER A 127 -32.95 -3.44 -25.85
CA SER A 127 -33.25 -2.67 -27.08
C SER A 127 -32.54 -3.22 -28.32
N ARG A 128 -31.49 -4.02 -28.12
CA ARG A 128 -30.67 -4.60 -29.18
C ARG A 128 -31.38 -5.72 -29.95
N LYS A 129 -31.03 -5.84 -31.24
CA LYS A 129 -31.59 -6.86 -32.16
C LYS A 129 -30.97 -8.24 -31.96
N GLU A 130 -29.79 -8.32 -31.37
CA GLU A 130 -29.09 -9.58 -31.11
C GLU A 130 -29.86 -10.44 -30.10
N THR A 131 -30.17 -11.67 -30.51
CA THR A 131 -30.95 -12.63 -29.72
C THR A 131 -30.09 -13.27 -28.62
N PHE A 132 -28.80 -13.49 -28.89
CA PHE A 132 -27.90 -14.23 -27.99
C PHE A 132 -26.97 -13.30 -27.19
N GLY A 133 -26.37 -13.83 -26.13
CA GLY A 133 -25.52 -13.11 -25.18
C GLY A 133 -26.25 -12.73 -23.89
N GLY A 134 -25.98 -11.55 -23.36
CA GLY A 134 -26.57 -11.12 -22.09
C GLY A 134 -25.76 -10.05 -21.37
N LEU A 135 -25.83 -10.08 -20.05
CA LEU A 135 -25.12 -9.17 -19.16
C LEU A 135 -24.45 -10.00 -18.06
N VAL A 136 -23.20 -9.69 -17.74
CA VAL A 136 -22.41 -10.35 -16.69
C VAL A 136 -21.82 -9.27 -15.80
N LEU A 137 -21.86 -9.50 -14.49
CA LEU A 137 -21.09 -8.72 -13.52
C LEU A 137 -19.87 -9.52 -13.10
N ILE A 138 -18.69 -8.90 -13.15
CA ILE A 138 -17.48 -9.40 -12.48
C ILE A 138 -17.18 -8.48 -11.31
N THR A 139 -16.99 -9.04 -10.12
CA THR A 139 -16.79 -8.26 -8.88
C THR A 139 -15.73 -8.87 -7.97
N HIS A 140 -15.04 -8.09 -7.14
CA HIS A 140 -14.28 -8.66 -6.02
C HIS A 140 -15.14 -8.71 -4.75
N SER A 141 -15.75 -7.57 -4.37
CA SER A 141 -16.57 -7.45 -3.17
C SER A 141 -17.84 -6.61 -3.33
N THR A 142 -18.03 -5.92 -4.46
CA THR A 142 -19.26 -5.16 -4.75
C THR A 142 -20.44 -6.12 -4.89
N LEU A 143 -21.47 -5.93 -4.06
CA LEU A 143 -22.71 -6.69 -4.14
C LEU A 143 -23.54 -6.23 -5.34
N PRO A 144 -24.10 -7.16 -6.14
CA PRO A 144 -25.06 -6.78 -7.18
C PRO A 144 -26.32 -6.16 -6.57
N PRO A 145 -27.08 -5.37 -7.33
CA PRO A 145 -28.42 -4.93 -6.96
C PRO A 145 -29.32 -6.10 -6.54
N SER A 146 -30.27 -5.87 -5.64
CA SER A 146 -31.12 -6.92 -5.05
C SER A 146 -32.00 -7.65 -6.07
N ASP A 147 -32.33 -7.01 -7.17
CA ASP A 147 -33.13 -7.51 -8.28
C ASP A 147 -32.27 -8.08 -9.43
N TRP A 148 -30.95 -8.17 -9.23
CA TRP A 148 -30.03 -8.74 -10.21
C TRP A 148 -30.28 -10.23 -10.41
N THR A 149 -30.59 -10.60 -11.65
CA THR A 149 -30.93 -11.97 -12.06
C THR A 149 -29.92 -12.57 -13.04
N HIS A 150 -28.87 -11.83 -13.37
CA HIS A 150 -27.84 -12.28 -14.31
C HIS A 150 -26.64 -12.91 -13.61
N GLN A 151 -25.67 -13.39 -14.39
CA GLN A 151 -24.47 -14.02 -13.84
C GLN A 151 -23.59 -12.99 -13.12
N THR A 152 -23.22 -13.34 -11.89
CA THR A 152 -22.22 -12.62 -11.09
C THR A 152 -21.03 -13.52 -10.86
N LEU A 153 -19.88 -13.13 -11.41
CA LEU A 153 -18.61 -13.79 -11.20
C LEU A 153 -17.78 -13.02 -10.18
N TYR A 154 -17.00 -13.75 -9.40
CA TYR A 154 -16.01 -13.15 -8.53
C TYR A 154 -14.63 -13.25 -9.15
N TRP A 155 -13.77 -12.24 -9.00
CA TRP A 155 -12.38 -12.30 -9.46
C TRP A 155 -11.61 -13.53 -8.93
N ARG A 156 -11.93 -13.99 -7.70
CA ARG A 156 -11.41 -15.25 -7.15
C ARG A 156 -11.80 -16.48 -7.96
N ALA A 157 -13.00 -16.50 -8.53
CA ALA A 157 -13.49 -17.60 -9.35
C ALA A 157 -12.83 -17.59 -10.74
N ILE A 158 -12.60 -16.41 -11.31
CA ILE A 158 -11.80 -16.24 -12.52
C ILE A 158 -10.37 -16.73 -12.28
N GLU A 159 -9.72 -16.34 -11.18
CA GLU A 159 -8.38 -16.82 -10.84
C GLU A 159 -8.32 -18.35 -10.73
N LYS A 160 -9.30 -18.95 -10.03
CA LYS A 160 -9.43 -20.41 -9.92
C LYS A 160 -9.60 -21.07 -11.29
N TYR A 161 -10.42 -20.50 -12.18
CA TYR A 161 -10.58 -20.98 -13.54
C TYR A 161 -9.27 -20.93 -14.31
N LEU A 162 -8.56 -19.79 -14.28
CA LEU A 162 -7.27 -19.62 -14.93
C LEU A 162 -6.19 -20.58 -14.42
N ARG A 163 -6.31 -21.12 -13.20
CA ARG A 163 -5.42 -22.19 -12.71
C ARG A 163 -5.60 -23.51 -13.45
N ALA A 164 -6.83 -23.87 -13.75
CA ALA A 164 -7.14 -25.08 -14.50
C ALA A 164 -7.00 -24.85 -16.03
N PHE A 165 -7.17 -23.62 -16.49
CA PHE A 165 -7.07 -23.24 -17.88
C PHE A 165 -5.60 -23.30 -18.36
N THR A 166 -5.26 -24.38 -19.06
CA THR A 166 -3.95 -24.57 -19.69
C THR A 166 -4.14 -24.74 -21.19
N ASP A 167 -3.38 -23.99 -22.00
CA ASP A 167 -3.28 -24.24 -23.43
C ASP A 167 -2.11 -25.21 -23.69
N HIS A 168 -2.43 -26.47 -23.96
CA HIS A 168 -1.44 -27.53 -24.17
C HIS A 168 -0.77 -27.47 -25.56
N ASN A 169 -1.28 -26.64 -26.46
CA ASN A 169 -0.78 -26.59 -27.84
C ASN A 169 0.58 -25.89 -27.97
N SER A 170 0.88 -24.94 -27.09
CA SER A 170 2.20 -24.30 -27.03
C SER A 170 2.43 -23.61 -25.69
N SER A 171 3.42 -24.07 -24.92
CA SER A 171 3.79 -23.47 -23.62
C SER A 171 4.29 -22.02 -23.73
N THR A 172 4.60 -21.54 -24.94
CA THR A 172 5.06 -20.18 -25.23
C THR A 172 3.99 -19.33 -25.93
N SER A 173 2.74 -19.79 -26.00
CA SER A 173 1.66 -19.02 -26.62
C SER A 173 1.36 -17.72 -25.87
N ALA A 174 0.93 -16.70 -26.62
CA ALA A 174 0.48 -15.43 -26.04
C ALA A 174 -0.67 -15.65 -25.03
N LEU A 175 -1.54 -16.62 -25.29
CA LEU A 175 -2.61 -17.03 -24.38
C LEU A 175 -2.07 -17.56 -23.04
N ASN A 176 -1.07 -18.45 -23.07
CA ASN A 176 -0.43 -18.96 -21.85
C ASN A 176 0.29 -17.85 -21.08
N TYR A 177 0.98 -16.95 -21.78
CA TYR A 177 1.60 -15.78 -21.17
C TYR A 177 0.57 -14.88 -20.47
N LEU A 178 -0.49 -14.45 -21.16
CA LEU A 178 -1.53 -13.61 -20.55
C LEU A 178 -2.27 -14.32 -19.42
N THR A 179 -2.52 -15.62 -19.54
CA THR A 179 -3.12 -16.42 -18.46
C THR A 179 -2.24 -16.37 -17.21
N LYS A 180 -0.91 -16.53 -17.35
CA LYS A 180 0.04 -16.42 -16.24
C LYS A 180 0.08 -15.02 -15.64
N GLN A 181 0.11 -13.98 -16.49
CA GLN A 181 0.15 -12.58 -16.03
C GLN A 181 -1.14 -12.20 -15.30
N LEU A 182 -2.31 -12.54 -15.82
CA LEU A 182 -3.59 -12.26 -15.17
C LEU A 182 -3.71 -12.99 -13.83
N LYS A 183 -3.29 -14.26 -13.73
CA LYS A 183 -3.24 -14.98 -12.44
C LYS A 183 -2.34 -14.30 -11.42
N LYS A 184 -1.12 -13.91 -11.86
CA LYS A 184 -0.17 -13.22 -11.00
C LYS A 184 -0.75 -11.89 -10.53
N PHE A 185 -1.30 -11.10 -11.44
CA PHE A 185 -1.91 -9.81 -11.12
C PHE A 185 -3.06 -9.93 -10.12
N LEU A 186 -3.96 -10.90 -10.31
CA LEU A 186 -5.04 -11.18 -9.36
C LEU A 186 -4.49 -11.61 -7.99
N GLY A 187 -3.37 -12.34 -7.96
CA GLY A 187 -2.71 -12.74 -6.72
C GLY A 187 -2.04 -11.59 -5.97
N ASP A 188 -1.25 -10.79 -6.67
CA ASP A 188 -0.53 -9.64 -6.10
C ASP A 188 -1.50 -8.59 -5.52
N ASN A 189 -2.72 -8.51 -6.06
CA ASN A 189 -3.76 -7.58 -5.61
C ASN A 189 -4.82 -8.24 -4.69
N GLY A 190 -4.54 -9.42 -4.11
CA GLY A 190 -5.43 -10.06 -3.12
C GLY A 190 -6.78 -10.56 -3.65
N MET A 191 -6.96 -10.61 -4.97
CA MET A 191 -8.19 -11.06 -5.64
C MET A 191 -8.25 -12.57 -5.88
N ASN A 192 -7.26 -13.34 -5.41
CA ASN A 192 -7.15 -14.81 -5.54
C ASN A 192 -7.69 -15.59 -4.31
N GLY A 193 -8.36 -14.89 -3.38
CA GLY A 193 -8.84 -15.42 -2.10
C GLY A 193 -7.77 -15.41 -1.00
N THR A 194 -8.18 -15.46 0.27
CA THR A 194 -7.24 -15.52 1.39
C THR A 194 -6.44 -16.82 1.35
N ARG A 195 -5.12 -16.69 1.28
CA ARG A 195 -4.19 -17.80 1.35
C ARG A 195 -3.17 -17.46 2.41
N ILE A 196 -3.04 -18.35 3.38
CA ILE A 196 -2.00 -18.29 4.39
C ILE A 196 -1.15 -19.52 4.13
N ASP A 197 0.14 -19.31 3.84
CA ASP A 197 1.02 -20.43 3.55
C ASP A 197 1.21 -21.27 4.81
N LEU A 198 1.32 -22.60 4.64
CA LEU A 198 1.54 -23.49 5.78
C LEU A 198 2.81 -23.11 6.54
N ALA A 199 3.84 -22.63 5.83
CA ALA A 199 5.07 -22.12 6.41
C ALA A 199 4.79 -20.98 7.41
N ASP A 200 3.93 -20.02 7.06
CA ASP A 200 3.56 -18.90 7.92
C ASP A 200 2.81 -19.37 9.18
N ILE A 201 1.88 -20.32 9.01
CA ILE A 201 1.15 -20.93 10.13
C ILE A 201 2.13 -21.59 11.11
N THR A 202 3.12 -22.34 10.59
CA THR A 202 4.13 -23.00 11.42
C THR A 202 5.13 -22.03 12.03
N ALA A 203 5.40 -20.89 11.38
CA ALA A 203 6.29 -19.85 11.88
C ALA A 203 5.63 -18.95 12.94
N TYR A 204 4.29 -18.93 13.03
CA TYR A 204 3.55 -18.03 13.91
C TYR A 204 3.99 -18.08 15.39
N PRO A 205 4.23 -19.24 16.03
CA PRO A 205 4.75 -19.27 17.40
C PRO A 205 6.15 -18.67 17.55
N ALA A 206 7.01 -18.81 16.53
CA ALA A 206 8.33 -18.18 16.53
C ALA A 206 8.22 -16.67 16.38
N TYR A 207 7.33 -16.20 15.50
CA TYR A 207 6.99 -14.78 15.35
C TYR A 207 6.47 -14.17 16.66
N GLN A 208 5.61 -14.88 17.40
CA GLN A 208 5.10 -14.44 18.70
C GLN A 208 6.23 -14.31 19.74
N ARG A 209 7.15 -15.28 19.83
CA ARG A 209 8.30 -15.19 20.76
C ARG A 209 9.23 -14.05 20.39
N LEU A 210 9.52 -13.88 19.09
CA LEU A 210 10.34 -12.76 18.60
C LEU A 210 9.71 -11.41 18.97
N THR A 211 8.41 -11.28 18.71
CA THR A 211 7.58 -10.12 19.11
C THR A 211 7.72 -9.80 20.60
N GLN A 212 7.59 -10.82 21.47
CA GLN A 212 7.73 -10.64 22.92
C GLN A 212 9.14 -10.20 23.32
N GLY A 213 10.18 -10.77 22.70
CA GLY A 213 11.57 -10.37 22.93
C GLY A 213 11.83 -8.91 22.53
N LEU A 214 11.33 -8.49 21.36
CA LEU A 214 11.45 -7.11 20.88
C LEU A 214 10.73 -6.12 21.79
N SER A 215 9.54 -6.47 22.29
CA SER A 215 8.85 -5.69 23.32
C SER A 215 9.61 -5.65 24.66
N GLY A 216 10.40 -6.68 24.99
CA GLY A 216 11.35 -6.67 26.11
C GLY A 216 12.42 -5.61 25.92
N LEU A 217 13.13 -5.66 24.79
CA LEU A 217 14.18 -4.69 24.45
C LEU A 217 13.65 -3.25 24.35
N GLY A 218 12.42 -3.05 23.86
CA GLY A 218 11.78 -1.74 23.86
C GLY A 218 11.50 -1.21 25.27
N ARG A 219 11.19 -2.07 26.25
CA ARG A 219 11.06 -1.65 27.66
C ARG A 219 12.41 -1.26 28.26
N VAL A 220 13.49 -1.94 27.89
CA VAL A 220 14.85 -1.54 28.25
C VAL A 220 15.14 -0.13 27.70
N ALA A 221 14.82 0.13 26.42
CA ALA A 221 14.98 1.44 25.80
C ALA A 221 14.20 2.55 26.53
N ASP A 222 12.92 2.31 26.85
CA ASP A 222 12.07 3.25 27.61
C ASP A 222 12.68 3.56 28.97
N ASN A 223 13.10 2.54 29.73
CA ASN A 223 13.75 2.72 31.02
C ASN A 223 15.04 3.54 30.92
N CYS A 224 15.94 3.19 30.00
CA CYS A 224 17.21 3.89 29.80
C CYS A 224 16.98 5.36 29.43
N LEU A 225 16.05 5.66 28.52
CA LEU A 225 15.75 7.03 28.12
C LEU A 225 15.10 7.82 29.27
N ARG A 226 14.20 7.22 30.05
CA ARG A 226 13.59 7.88 31.22
C ARG A 226 14.63 8.24 32.27
N ILE A 227 15.54 7.33 32.58
CA ILE A 227 16.63 7.57 33.55
C ILE A 227 17.52 8.70 33.06
N ALA A 228 17.93 8.66 31.78
CA ALA A 228 18.72 9.72 31.16
C ALA A 228 18.00 11.07 31.26
N PHE A 229 16.71 11.10 30.95
CA PHE A 229 15.89 12.31 30.95
C PHE A 229 15.67 12.91 32.36
N GLN A 230 15.64 12.11 33.43
CA GLN A 230 15.47 12.63 34.80
C GLN A 230 16.59 13.60 35.23
N GLY A 231 17.80 13.43 34.67
CA GLY A 231 18.96 14.27 34.96
C GLY A 231 19.15 15.44 33.99
N THR A 232 18.23 15.65 33.05
CA THR A 232 18.40 16.58 31.94
C THR A 232 17.27 17.60 31.89
N SER A 233 17.61 18.90 31.80
CA SER A 233 16.63 19.96 31.56
C SER A 233 16.54 20.24 30.06
N LEU A 234 15.42 19.87 29.45
CA LEU A 234 15.06 20.26 28.07
C LEU A 234 13.96 21.31 28.12
N GLU A 235 13.85 22.20 27.14
CA GLU A 235 12.80 23.22 27.10
C GLU A 235 11.57 22.74 26.32
N LYS A 236 11.79 22.03 25.21
CA LYS A 236 10.77 21.65 24.24
C LYS A 236 10.38 20.20 24.28
N LEU A 237 11.35 19.29 24.36
CA LEU A 237 11.07 17.85 24.28
C LEU A 237 10.41 17.34 25.57
N ARG A 238 9.23 16.72 25.43
CA ARG A 238 8.42 16.15 26.52
C ARG A 238 7.81 14.81 26.10
N ALA A 239 7.42 14.00 27.08
CA ALA A 239 6.64 12.80 26.79
C ALA A 239 5.27 13.18 26.18
N PRO A 240 4.83 12.54 25.08
CA PRO A 240 3.55 12.83 24.45
C PRO A 240 2.35 12.64 25.38
N ARG A 241 1.36 13.55 25.29
CA ARG A 241 0.09 13.42 26.00
C ARG A 241 -0.72 12.27 25.41
N GLY A 242 -1.05 11.27 26.24
CA GLY A 242 -1.83 10.10 25.82
C GLY A 242 -1.00 8.91 25.32
N GLY A 243 0.33 8.90 25.56
CA GLY A 243 1.24 7.81 25.21
C GLY A 243 1.86 7.96 23.81
N SER A 244 2.66 6.96 23.40
CA SER A 244 3.25 6.86 22.06
C SER A 244 2.15 6.64 21.00
N GLY A 245 1.40 7.69 20.69
CA GLY A 245 0.38 7.71 19.65
C GLY A 245 0.91 8.37 18.37
N GLY A 246 0.51 7.83 17.22
CA GLY A 246 0.98 8.25 15.89
C GLY A 246 1.70 7.09 15.19
N ASP A 247 2.77 7.39 14.47
CA ASP A 247 3.49 6.43 13.63
C ASP A 247 4.52 5.59 14.41
N PHE A 248 4.92 6.02 15.60
CA PHE A 248 5.74 5.26 16.55
C PHE A 248 4.86 4.34 17.41
N ILE A 249 4.34 3.27 16.81
CA ILE A 249 3.43 2.32 17.47
C ILE A 249 3.83 0.86 17.22
N TRP A 250 3.36 -0.01 18.11
CA TRP A 250 3.41 -1.46 17.90
C TRP A 250 2.56 -1.87 16.69
N PRO A 251 3.02 -2.79 15.80
CA PRO A 251 4.23 -3.61 15.90
C PRO A 251 5.52 -3.00 15.38
N THR A 252 5.46 -1.87 14.69
CA THR A 252 6.58 -1.24 13.98
C THR A 252 7.68 -0.73 14.91
N PHE A 253 7.30 -0.26 16.10
CA PHE A 253 8.21 0.31 17.09
C PHE A 253 7.84 -0.12 18.51
N CYS A 254 8.85 -0.41 19.34
CA CYS A 254 8.73 -0.48 20.80
C CYS A 254 9.75 0.42 21.47
N GLY A 255 9.31 1.29 22.35
CA GLY A 255 10.20 2.15 23.12
C GLY A 255 9.52 3.42 23.55
N LEU A 256 10.31 4.47 23.72
CA LEU A 256 9.84 5.79 24.14
C LEU A 256 10.15 6.84 23.09
N THR A 257 9.23 7.78 22.95
CA THR A 257 9.40 9.00 22.17
C THR A 257 9.23 10.23 23.06
N LEU A 258 10.00 11.28 22.77
CA LEU A 258 9.77 12.64 23.25
C LEU A 258 9.45 13.53 22.06
N THR A 259 8.54 14.49 22.23
CA THR A 259 8.08 15.38 21.16
C THR A 259 8.05 16.82 21.65
N ASN A 260 8.10 17.78 20.72
CA ASN A 260 7.92 19.19 21.06
C ASN A 260 6.60 19.42 21.80
N ASP A 261 6.68 20.04 22.97
CA ASP A 261 5.59 20.42 23.88
C ASP A 261 4.68 19.24 24.31
N GLY A 262 5.09 18.00 24.03
CA GLY A 262 4.35 16.77 24.32
C GLY A 262 3.19 16.49 23.36
N PHE A 263 3.26 16.96 22.12
CA PHE A 263 2.30 16.60 21.07
C PHE A 263 2.40 15.13 20.65
N LYS A 264 1.38 14.62 19.97
CA LYS A 264 1.46 13.28 19.36
C LYS A 264 2.48 13.30 18.22
N CYS A 265 3.08 12.15 17.91
CA CYS A 265 4.17 12.11 16.93
C CYS A 265 3.77 12.67 15.55
N HIS A 266 2.55 12.39 15.08
CA HIS A 266 2.07 12.88 13.77
C HIS A 266 1.84 14.40 13.71
N ASP A 267 1.69 15.04 14.87
CA ASP A 267 1.51 16.50 15.00
C ASP A 267 2.81 17.22 15.37
N ALA A 268 3.87 16.46 15.65
CA ALA A 268 5.14 16.98 16.14
C ALA A 268 6.11 17.28 15.00
N GLN A 269 6.83 18.39 15.09
CA GLN A 269 7.90 18.78 14.16
C GLN A 269 9.28 18.35 14.67
N LEU A 270 9.41 18.09 15.97
CA LEU A 270 10.64 17.63 16.62
C LEU A 270 10.34 16.38 17.43
N ILE A 271 10.96 15.26 17.07
CA ILE A 271 10.73 13.97 17.70
C ILE A 271 12.06 13.33 18.05
N LEU A 272 12.26 12.96 19.31
CA LEU A 272 13.34 12.10 19.76
C LEU A 272 12.77 10.71 20.06
N TRP A 273 13.49 9.65 19.69
CA TRP A 273 13.09 8.28 19.99
C TRP A 273 14.24 7.45 20.55
N SER A 274 13.88 6.42 21.32
CA SER A 274 14.76 5.34 21.77
C SER A 274 13.93 4.05 21.82
N GLY A 275 14.31 3.03 21.05
CA GLY A 275 13.53 1.80 20.97
C GLY A 275 13.99 0.80 19.92
N THR A 276 13.23 -0.27 19.77
CA THR A 276 13.40 -1.25 18.69
C THR A 276 12.54 -0.88 17.48
N LEU A 277 13.12 -0.84 16.30
CA LEU A 277 12.44 -0.69 15.01
C LEU A 277 12.30 -2.06 14.35
N THR A 278 11.08 -2.45 13.99
CA THR A 278 10.80 -3.72 13.28
C THR A 278 10.31 -3.47 11.85
N GLY A 279 9.90 -2.24 11.55
CA GLY A 279 9.46 -1.80 10.24
C GLY A 279 9.65 -0.30 10.06
N LYS A 280 9.09 0.25 8.98
CA LYS A 280 9.23 1.67 8.64
C LYS A 280 8.20 2.53 9.38
N VAL A 281 8.69 3.57 10.06
CA VAL A 281 7.96 4.68 10.66
C VAL A 281 8.12 5.89 9.74
N TYR A 282 7.02 6.57 9.39
CA TYR A 282 6.99 7.67 8.41
C TYR A 282 7.61 7.35 7.04
N GLU A 283 7.80 6.08 6.66
CA GLU A 283 8.56 5.62 5.48
C GLU A 283 10.09 5.87 5.52
N TYR A 284 10.57 6.83 6.31
CA TYR A 284 11.99 7.25 6.36
C TYR A 284 12.79 6.63 7.51
N ILE A 285 12.13 6.29 8.62
CA ILE A 285 12.78 5.72 9.81
C ILE A 285 12.52 4.22 9.81
N GLY A 286 13.53 3.42 9.55
CA GLY A 286 13.38 1.97 9.55
C GLY A 286 14.69 1.24 9.84
N PRO A 287 14.63 -0.09 9.95
CA PRO A 287 15.84 -0.87 10.09
C PRO A 287 16.77 -0.72 8.90
N PHE A 288 18.08 -0.89 9.11
CA PHE A 288 19.09 -0.80 8.06
C PHE A 288 18.93 -1.90 7.02
N THR A 289 18.57 -3.11 7.46
CA THR A 289 18.29 -4.25 6.58
C THR A 289 16.80 -4.56 6.63
N ASP A 290 16.12 -4.45 5.49
CA ASP A 290 14.68 -4.74 5.39
C ASP A 290 14.37 -6.14 5.97
N GLY A 291 13.45 -6.18 6.93
CA GLY A 291 13.02 -7.41 7.61
C GLY A 291 13.86 -7.84 8.82
N ILE A 292 14.98 -7.17 9.11
CA ILE A 292 15.77 -7.40 10.33
C ILE A 292 15.54 -6.25 11.30
N PRO A 293 15.03 -6.46 12.53
CA PRO A 293 14.85 -5.39 13.49
C PRO A 293 16.16 -4.74 13.94
N ASP A 294 16.11 -3.47 14.30
CA ASP A 294 17.24 -2.70 14.85
C ASP A 294 16.90 -2.13 16.23
N LEU A 295 17.90 -1.99 17.10
CA LEU A 295 17.88 -1.00 18.17
C LEU A 295 18.16 0.37 17.56
N SER A 296 17.45 1.41 17.98
CA SER A 296 17.64 2.76 17.45
C SER A 296 17.44 3.84 18.51
N VAL A 297 18.32 4.83 18.47
CA VAL A 297 18.18 6.12 19.15
C VAL A 297 18.33 7.21 18.09
N GLY A 298 17.49 8.23 18.13
CA GLY A 298 17.61 9.33 17.18
C GLY A 298 16.71 10.52 17.47
N ILE A 299 16.90 11.54 16.65
CA ILE A 299 16.07 12.75 16.59
C ILE A 299 15.71 13.06 15.14
N GLY A 300 14.49 13.54 14.94
CA GLY A 300 13.93 13.85 13.64
C GLY A 300 13.30 15.23 13.66
N LEU A 301 13.50 15.95 12.56
CA LEU A 301 13.08 17.33 12.35
C LEU A 301 12.26 17.42 11.06
N TRP A 302 10.99 17.82 11.17
CA TRP A 302 10.07 18.01 10.06
C TRP A 302 9.90 19.51 9.80
N PHE A 303 10.64 20.06 8.83
CA PHE A 303 10.62 21.49 8.52
C PHE A 303 9.37 21.88 7.74
N ASN A 304 8.76 23.02 8.06
CA ASN A 304 7.66 23.56 7.25
C ASN A 304 8.15 24.09 5.90
N GLU A 305 9.31 24.74 5.88
CA GLU A 305 9.94 25.39 4.73
C GLU A 305 11.35 24.83 4.44
N GLU A 306 12.07 25.39 3.46
CA GLU A 306 13.46 25.02 3.20
C GLU A 306 14.38 25.23 4.41
N VAL A 307 15.38 24.36 4.55
CA VAL A 307 16.29 24.35 5.70
C VAL A 307 17.28 25.50 5.57
N GLN A 308 17.28 26.38 6.57
CA GLN A 308 18.28 27.45 6.67
C GLN A 308 19.69 26.88 6.85
N GLN A 309 20.69 27.56 6.28
CA GLN A 309 22.09 27.11 6.30
C GLN A 309 22.63 26.96 7.74
N GLU A 310 22.14 27.76 8.68
CA GLU A 310 22.49 27.69 10.09
C GLU A 310 22.06 26.34 10.72
N ALA A 311 20.80 25.96 10.55
CA ALA A 311 20.27 24.67 11.05
C ALA A 311 21.03 23.48 10.46
N ARG A 312 21.35 23.53 9.16
CA ARG A 312 22.14 22.48 8.48
C ARG A 312 23.55 22.37 9.07
N SER A 313 24.21 23.50 9.29
CA SER A 313 25.56 23.55 9.85
C SER A 313 25.60 23.04 11.28
N TYR A 314 24.58 23.39 12.08
CA TYR A 314 24.43 22.89 13.44
C TYR A 314 24.25 21.36 13.49
N LEU A 315 23.34 20.80 12.68
CA LEU A 315 23.08 19.35 12.68
C LEU A 315 24.28 18.53 12.20
N LEU A 316 25.06 19.05 11.25
CA LEU A 316 26.33 18.45 10.84
C LEU A 316 27.35 18.45 12.00
N ALA A 317 27.54 19.59 12.67
CA ALA A 317 28.44 19.69 13.81
C ALA A 317 28.01 18.79 14.98
N LEU A 318 26.70 18.70 15.24
CA LEU A 318 26.14 17.79 16.24
C LEU A 318 26.45 16.33 15.89
N CYS A 319 26.27 15.93 14.62
CA CYS A 319 26.59 14.59 14.16
C CYS A 319 28.08 14.26 14.33
N GLU A 320 28.98 15.18 13.93
CA GLU A 320 30.42 15.03 14.12
C GLU A 320 30.79 14.89 15.61
N LYS A 321 30.19 15.70 16.47
CA LYS A 321 30.43 15.67 17.91
C LYS A 321 29.96 14.35 18.54
N LEU A 322 28.79 13.86 18.16
CA LEU A 322 28.30 12.55 18.62
C LEU A 322 29.16 11.39 18.10
N ASN A 323 29.74 11.53 16.90
CA ASN A 323 30.67 10.55 16.32
C ASN A 323 32.09 10.60 16.89
N SER A 324 32.48 11.70 17.54
CA SER A 324 33.78 11.81 18.22
C SER A 324 33.88 10.99 19.51
N GLN A 325 32.76 10.47 20.02
CA GLN A 325 32.69 9.63 21.21
C GLN A 325 33.01 8.16 20.88
N GLU A 326 33.52 7.39 21.85
CA GLU A 326 34.15 6.06 21.68
C GLU A 326 33.25 4.96 21.07
N LYS A 327 31.97 5.24 20.80
CA LYS A 327 30.98 4.33 20.18
C LYS A 327 30.08 5.03 19.15
N GLY A 328 30.49 6.18 18.63
CA GLY A 328 29.68 6.96 17.71
C GLY A 328 29.51 6.31 16.33
N ALA A 329 28.28 6.00 15.94
CA ALA A 329 27.88 5.57 14.60
C ALA A 329 26.59 6.30 14.16
N TRP A 330 26.56 7.60 14.40
CA TRP A 330 25.45 8.48 14.07
C TRP A 330 25.48 8.84 12.59
N VAL A 331 24.31 8.77 11.97
CA VAL A 331 24.07 9.09 10.56
C VAL A 331 23.07 10.24 10.48
N LEU A 332 23.37 11.20 9.61
CA LEU A 332 22.49 12.32 9.29
C LEU A 332 21.91 12.13 7.88
N ASP A 333 20.60 11.91 7.81
CA ASP A 333 19.87 11.71 6.56
C ASP A 333 18.93 12.88 6.30
N ILE A 334 18.77 13.25 5.02
CA ILE A 334 17.87 14.33 4.58
C ILE A 334 16.94 13.78 3.51
N HIS A 335 15.64 13.97 3.70
CA HIS A 335 14.60 13.52 2.79
C HIS A 335 13.74 14.70 2.32
N SER A 336 13.61 14.86 1.01
CA SER A 336 12.72 15.85 0.42
C SER A 336 11.26 15.45 0.58
N ARG A 337 10.35 16.44 0.66
CA ARG A 337 8.90 16.23 0.67
C ARG A 337 8.23 17.12 -0.38
N ASP A 338 7.23 16.59 -1.05
CA ASP A 338 6.49 17.36 -2.04
C ASP A 338 5.61 18.41 -1.36
N GLY A 339 5.80 19.68 -1.74
CA GLY A 339 5.00 20.82 -1.25
C GLY A 339 5.19 21.16 0.23
N ARG A 340 6.28 20.68 0.88
CA ARG A 340 6.67 21.01 2.25
C ARG A 340 8.20 21.01 2.39
N GLY A 341 8.71 21.65 3.45
CA GLY A 341 10.12 21.55 3.84
C GLY A 341 10.59 20.11 4.07
N PRO A 342 11.91 19.84 3.99
CA PRO A 342 12.44 18.49 4.09
C PRO A 342 12.37 17.93 5.51
N ILE A 343 12.64 16.63 5.63
CA ILE A 343 12.85 15.94 6.90
C ILE A 343 14.35 15.74 7.09
N ILE A 344 14.86 16.04 8.28
CA ILE A 344 16.24 15.70 8.67
C ILE A 344 16.19 14.71 9.83
N LEU A 345 16.92 13.61 9.69
CA LEU A 345 17.00 12.55 10.69
C LEU A 345 18.45 12.40 11.13
N LEU A 346 18.69 12.42 12.44
CA LEU A 346 19.99 12.12 13.04
C LEU A 346 19.80 10.91 13.95
N SER A 347 20.39 9.77 13.60
CA SER A 347 20.16 8.52 14.34
C SER A 347 21.35 7.59 14.36
N THR A 348 21.41 6.75 15.38
CA THR A 348 22.31 5.60 15.46
C THR A 348 21.48 4.33 15.57
N ARG A 349 21.98 3.23 14.99
CA ARG A 349 21.28 1.95 14.90
C ARG A 349 22.23 0.80 15.14
N ARG A 350 21.66 -0.31 15.63
CA ARG A 350 22.35 -1.59 15.75
C ARG A 350 21.40 -2.72 15.40
N SER A 351 21.80 -3.58 14.46
CA SER A 351 20.93 -4.67 14.05
C SER A 351 20.76 -5.72 15.14
N LEU A 352 19.60 -6.37 15.16
CA LEU A 352 19.33 -7.47 16.08
C LEU A 352 20.28 -8.65 15.83
N ILE A 353 20.76 -8.81 14.59
CA ILE A 353 21.78 -9.82 14.24
C ILE A 353 23.08 -9.50 14.97
N ASP A 354 23.57 -8.26 14.89
CA ASP A 354 24.81 -7.86 15.56
C ASP A 354 24.67 -7.99 17.08
N LEU A 355 23.50 -7.61 17.62
CA LEU A 355 23.19 -7.76 19.04
C LEU A 355 23.26 -9.23 19.47
N HIS A 356 22.67 -10.14 18.68
CA HIS A 356 22.67 -11.56 18.96
C HIS A 356 24.07 -12.18 18.88
N VAL A 357 24.86 -11.79 17.87
CA VAL A 357 26.25 -12.23 17.71
C VAL A 357 27.09 -11.77 18.89
N GLN A 358 26.97 -10.50 19.31
CA GLN A 358 27.69 -9.95 20.45
C GLN A 358 27.32 -10.64 21.77
N ALA A 359 26.04 -10.98 21.95
CA ALA A 359 25.58 -11.69 23.14
C ALA A 359 26.17 -13.09 23.28
N ALA A 360 26.55 -13.73 22.17
CA ALA A 360 27.11 -15.08 22.16
C ALA A 360 26.28 -16.10 22.95
N GLY A 361 24.94 -15.98 22.89
CA GLY A 361 23.99 -16.81 23.64
C GLY A 361 23.65 -16.32 25.05
N GLY A 362 24.19 -15.17 25.46
CA GLY A 362 23.85 -14.45 26.69
C GLY A 362 22.59 -13.59 26.56
N ASP A 363 22.33 -12.82 27.62
CA ASP A 363 21.20 -11.89 27.70
C ASP A 363 21.40 -10.70 26.74
N LEU A 364 20.34 -10.33 26.03
CA LEU A 364 20.33 -9.17 25.13
C LEU A 364 20.08 -7.87 25.90
N ASP A 365 19.47 -7.93 27.08
CA ASP A 365 19.08 -6.76 27.86
C ASP A 365 20.30 -5.94 28.31
N ASP A 366 21.41 -6.59 28.67
CA ASP A 366 22.65 -5.89 29.08
C ASP A 366 23.24 -5.08 27.92
N ILE A 367 23.35 -5.69 26.74
CA ILE A 367 23.93 -5.03 25.55
C ILE A 367 22.98 -3.94 25.04
N ALA A 368 21.67 -4.19 25.08
CA ALA A 368 20.67 -3.19 24.73
C ALA A 368 20.70 -2.03 25.72
N SER A 369 20.81 -2.29 27.02
CA SER A 369 20.93 -1.27 28.06
C SER A 369 22.16 -0.40 27.83
N GLU A 370 23.31 -1.01 27.56
CA GLU A 370 24.55 -0.30 27.23
C GLU A 370 24.37 0.61 26.00
N PHE A 371 23.79 0.08 24.92
CA PHE A 371 23.51 0.84 23.70
C PHE A 371 22.58 2.03 23.99
N PHE A 372 21.40 1.78 24.57
CA PHE A 372 20.40 2.81 24.81
C PHE A 372 20.88 3.86 25.81
N SER A 373 21.50 3.45 26.92
CA SER A 373 22.02 4.39 27.91
C SER A 373 23.15 5.24 27.34
N THR A 374 24.10 4.66 26.60
CA THR A 374 25.19 5.42 25.99
C THR A 374 24.64 6.47 25.03
N HIS A 375 23.85 6.05 24.04
CA HIS A 375 23.42 6.95 22.97
C HIS A 375 22.34 7.95 23.42
N SER A 376 21.42 7.54 24.30
CA SER A 376 20.41 8.47 24.83
C SER A 376 21.07 9.55 25.69
N ASN A 377 22.02 9.19 26.55
CA ASN A 377 22.75 10.16 27.36
C ASN A 377 23.55 11.13 26.48
N SER A 378 24.31 10.61 25.51
CA SER A 378 25.10 11.45 24.60
C SER A 378 24.24 12.46 23.87
N LEU A 379 23.09 12.03 23.33
CA LEU A 379 22.18 12.93 22.61
C LEU A 379 21.53 13.95 23.55
N LEU A 380 21.03 13.52 24.70
CA LEU A 380 20.35 14.40 25.66
C LEU A 380 21.28 15.46 26.25
N VAL A 381 22.54 15.11 26.54
CA VAL A 381 23.55 16.07 27.00
C VAL A 381 23.72 17.19 25.98
N GLU A 382 23.87 16.86 24.70
CA GLU A 382 24.02 17.85 23.63
C GLU A 382 22.76 18.71 23.44
N LEU A 383 21.58 18.10 23.50
CA LEU A 383 20.30 18.82 23.36
C LEU A 383 20.00 19.76 24.53
N SER A 384 20.52 19.46 25.72
CA SER A 384 20.39 20.31 26.91
C SER A 384 21.47 21.38 27.04
N ALA A 385 22.54 21.30 26.23
CA ALA A 385 23.63 22.24 26.31
C ALA A 385 23.15 23.65 25.88
N PRO A 386 23.55 24.71 26.59
CA PRO A 386 23.25 26.07 26.18
C PRO A 386 24.05 26.43 24.92
N LEU A 387 23.38 27.00 23.92
CA LEU A 387 24.04 27.55 22.75
C LEU A 387 24.60 28.94 23.09
N LEU A 388 25.92 29.07 22.92
CA LEU A 388 26.74 30.22 23.39
C LEU A 388 26.28 31.59 22.89
N GLU A 389 25.58 31.66 21.75
CA GLU A 389 25.18 32.93 21.14
C GLU A 389 23.75 33.39 21.50
N ALA A 390 22.90 32.51 22.03
CA ALA A 390 21.46 32.81 22.23
C ALA A 390 20.93 32.56 23.64
N GLY A 391 21.69 31.90 24.52
CA GLY A 391 21.20 31.50 25.85
C GLY A 391 20.03 30.50 25.84
N LYS A 392 19.73 29.94 24.66
CA LYS A 392 18.70 28.91 24.44
C LYS A 392 19.34 27.53 24.55
N SER A 393 18.57 26.55 25.02
CA SER A 393 18.95 25.14 24.87
C SER A 393 18.94 24.74 23.39
N ALA A 394 19.74 23.73 23.04
CA ALA A 394 19.78 23.22 21.69
C ALA A 394 18.41 22.68 21.21
N ASP A 395 17.61 22.04 22.07
CA ASP A 395 16.28 21.56 21.68
C ASP A 395 15.30 22.71 21.37
N GLN A 396 15.39 23.83 22.09
CA GLN A 396 14.63 25.05 21.80
C GLN A 396 15.02 25.64 20.44
N PHE A 397 16.33 25.72 20.16
CA PHE A 397 16.84 26.21 18.87
C PHE A 397 16.36 25.33 17.70
N LEU A 398 16.48 24.00 17.84
CA LEU A 398 16.01 23.07 16.81
C LEU A 398 14.51 23.19 16.54
N PHE A 399 13.70 23.39 17.59
CA PHE A 399 12.27 23.61 17.44
C PHE A 399 11.95 24.91 16.70
N GLU A 400 12.60 26.01 17.04
CA GLU A 400 12.41 27.29 16.35
C GLU A 400 12.72 27.16 14.86
N MET A 401 13.77 26.42 14.51
CA MET A 401 14.18 26.20 13.12
C MET A 401 13.17 25.41 12.28
N VAL A 402 12.51 24.41 12.85
CA VAL A 402 11.49 23.65 12.11
C VAL A 402 10.18 24.43 11.94
N THR A 403 9.93 25.41 12.81
CA THR A 403 8.72 26.26 12.78
C THR A 403 8.93 27.64 12.12
N ALA A 404 10.14 27.99 11.74
CA ALA A 404 10.43 29.26 11.08
C ALA A 404 9.70 29.31 9.73
N GLU A 405 8.97 30.40 9.50
CA GLU A 405 8.31 30.75 8.22
C GLU A 405 9.26 31.48 7.28
#